data_AF-J9DQA1-F1
#
_entry.id   AF-J9DQA1-F1
#
_cell.length_a   1.000
_cell.length_b   1.000
_cell.length_c   1.000
_cell.angle_alpha   90.00
_cell.angle_beta   90.00
_cell.angle_gamma   90.00
#
_symmetry.space_group_name_H-M   'P 1'
#
loop_
_entity.id
_entity.type
_entity.pdbx_description
1 polymer ?
#
loop_
_entity_poly.entity_id
_entity_poly.type
_entity_poly.pdbx_seq_one_letter_code
_entity_poly.pdbx_strand_id
1 'polypeptide(L)'
;MNRTDEYLSFLKNMELQKTFEFPKQNKFYHTLFKKILKINGLLENKPSYLDVLVIEEKYNKLLKEIQDVFDVIDFKSDKDEIMHFNGIKSILNLRLNITDNKIKNMKNESIRIKVELEPELANDEADSRFNNNNFTDSTIQMMEKENEKLVNRFTDYNLQKAQRKLMEIQSIQDLIGIHIDAQDERIDNITFDIQESKKNIVSASKYMKDAGGSVFRRFLFLFLLCLSFVLLFLNFYNR
;
A
#
# COMPACT_ATOMS: atom_id res chain seq x y z
N MET A 1 -18.42 17.63 35.74
CA MET A 1 -17.51 18.16 34.70
C MET A 1 -16.84 16.97 34.03
N ASN A 2 -17.14 16.75 32.76
CA ASN A 2 -16.75 15.53 32.03
C ASN A 2 -15.34 15.71 31.47
N ARG A 3 -14.37 14.96 31.99
CA ARG A 3 -12.97 15.00 31.52
C ARG A 3 -12.81 14.70 30.03
N THR A 4 -13.77 13.99 29.46
CA THR A 4 -13.83 13.69 28.02
C THR A 4 -14.09 14.95 27.18
N ASP A 5 -14.92 15.87 27.66
CA ASP A 5 -15.22 17.13 26.96
C ASP A 5 -14.06 18.13 27.09
N GLU A 6 -13.33 18.06 28.21
CA GLU A 6 -12.09 18.80 28.43
C GLU A 6 -10.96 18.30 27.52
N TYR A 7 -10.86 16.99 27.30
CA TYR A 7 -9.90 16.40 26.37
C TYR A 7 -10.26 16.68 24.91
N LEU A 8 -11.55 16.62 24.54
CA LEU A 8 -12.01 16.95 23.19
C LEU A 8 -11.84 18.44 22.87
N SER A 9 -12.07 19.34 23.84
CA SER A 9 -11.76 20.76 23.67
C SER A 9 -10.25 21.03 23.61
N PHE A 10 -9.44 20.28 24.36
CA PHE A 10 -7.97 20.32 24.23
C PHE A 10 -7.52 19.87 22.84
N LEU A 11 -8.06 18.78 22.29
CA LEU A 11 -7.77 18.30 20.93
C LEU A 11 -8.23 19.32 19.87
N LYS A 12 -9.43 19.88 20.01
CA LYS A 12 -9.96 20.91 19.10
C LYS A 12 -9.12 22.19 19.10
N ASN A 13 -8.58 22.57 20.26
CA ASN A 13 -7.65 23.68 20.39
C ASN A 13 -6.25 23.35 19.83
N MET A 14 -5.86 22.08 19.82
CA MET A 14 -4.60 21.59 19.22
C MET A 14 -4.69 21.50 17.68
N GLU A 15 -5.86 21.17 17.13
CA GLU A 15 -6.11 21.15 15.67
C GLU A 15 -6.15 22.55 15.04
N LEU A 16 -6.49 23.59 15.82
CA LEU A 16 -6.55 24.98 15.34
C LEU A 16 -5.24 25.78 15.52
N GLN A 17 -4.27 25.28 16.29
CA GLN A 17 -2.97 25.92 16.48
C GLN A 17 -1.81 24.95 16.24
N LYS A 18 -1.58 24.62 14.97
CA LYS A 18 -0.25 24.48 14.37
C LYS A 18 -0.38 24.19 12.88
N THR A 19 -0.79 25.21 12.12
CA THR A 19 -0.12 25.44 10.83
C THR A 19 1.35 25.66 11.16
N PHE A 20 2.14 24.59 11.17
CA PHE A 20 3.59 24.71 11.23
C PHE A 20 4.01 25.48 9.97
N GLU A 21 4.23 26.78 10.10
CA GLU A 21 5.01 27.51 9.11
C GLU A 21 6.44 27.00 9.21
N PHE A 22 6.76 26.10 8.31
CA PHE A 22 8.07 25.46 8.26
C PHE A 22 9.13 26.47 7.83
N PRO A 23 10.33 26.45 8.45
CA PRO A 23 11.44 27.28 8.01
C PRO A 23 11.74 27.00 6.52
N LYS A 24 11.97 28.06 5.74
CA LYS A 24 12.19 28.11 4.27
C LYS A 24 13.31 27.22 3.71
N GLN A 25 13.95 26.36 4.51
CA GLN A 25 14.98 25.44 4.04
C GLN A 25 14.35 24.12 3.60
N ASN A 26 14.46 23.83 2.30
CA ASN A 26 14.05 22.56 1.67
C ASN A 26 14.86 21.39 2.23
N LYS A 27 14.49 20.89 3.42
CA LYS A 27 15.02 19.61 3.92
C LYS A 27 14.46 18.47 3.06
N PHE A 28 15.28 17.48 2.74
CA PHE A 28 14.94 16.35 1.89
C PHE A 28 13.62 15.65 2.27
N TYR A 29 13.35 15.49 3.57
CA TYR A 29 12.10 14.89 4.08
C TYR A 29 10.84 15.71 3.77
N HIS A 30 10.93 17.03 3.59
CA HIS A 30 9.80 17.86 3.17
C HIS A 30 9.40 17.58 1.72
N THR A 31 10.36 17.32 0.85
CA THR A 31 10.10 16.97 -0.56
C THR A 31 9.40 15.61 -0.65
N LEU A 32 9.86 14.63 0.13
CA LEU A 32 9.20 13.33 0.24
C LEU A 32 7.79 13.45 0.81
N PHE A 33 7.62 14.23 1.89
CA PHE A 33 6.33 14.44 2.51
C PHE A 33 5.33 15.12 1.57
N LYS A 34 5.78 16.11 0.78
CA LYS A 34 4.95 16.77 -0.24
C LYS A 34 4.55 15.82 -1.37
N LYS A 35 5.44 14.90 -1.78
CA LYS A 35 5.10 13.85 -2.76
C LYS A 35 4.03 12.90 -2.19
N ILE A 36 4.14 12.49 -0.92
CA ILE A 36 3.14 11.65 -0.24
C ILE A 36 1.78 12.38 -0.14
N LEU A 37 1.79 13.67 0.21
CA LEU A 37 0.56 14.47 0.27
C LEU A 37 -0.11 14.62 -1.10
N LYS A 38 0.68 14.78 -2.17
CA LYS A 38 0.16 14.84 -3.54
C LYS A 38 -0.53 13.53 -3.94
N ILE A 39 0.02 12.38 -3.55
CA ILE A 39 -0.61 11.07 -3.79
C ILE A 39 -1.90 10.94 -2.98
N ASN A 40 -1.90 11.35 -1.71
CA ASN A 40 -3.11 11.34 -0.88
C ASN A 40 -4.23 12.25 -1.43
N GLY A 41 -3.90 13.43 -1.96
CA GLY A 41 -4.89 14.30 -2.58
C GLY A 41 -5.47 13.73 -3.89
N LEU A 42 -4.70 12.92 -4.62
CA LEU A 42 -5.23 12.21 -5.80
C LEU A 42 -6.19 11.08 -5.42
N LEU A 43 -6.05 10.51 -4.22
CA LEU A 43 -6.94 9.48 -3.68
C LEU A 43 -8.25 10.06 -3.15
N GLU A 44 -8.34 11.36 -2.82
CA GLU A 44 -9.58 11.97 -2.32
C GLU A 44 -10.65 12.14 -3.43
N ASN A 45 -10.25 12.17 -4.70
CA ASN A 45 -11.15 12.44 -5.83
C ASN A 45 -11.92 11.20 -6.36
N LYS A 46 -11.99 10.10 -5.58
CA LYS A 46 -12.61 8.81 -5.99
C LYS A 46 -12.21 8.38 -7.42
N PRO A 47 -10.92 8.11 -7.67
CA PRO A 47 -10.42 7.68 -8.98
C PRO A 47 -11.08 6.38 -9.49
N SER A 48 -11.20 6.24 -10.82
CA SER A 48 -11.57 4.97 -11.46
C SER A 48 -10.54 3.88 -11.12
N TYR A 49 -10.89 2.59 -11.21
CA TYR A 49 -9.97 1.49 -10.90
C TYR A 49 -8.63 1.60 -11.68
N LEU A 50 -8.68 2.04 -12.94
CA LEU A 50 -7.47 2.31 -13.74
C LEU A 50 -6.62 3.45 -13.15
N ASP A 51 -7.26 4.50 -12.66
CA ASP A 51 -6.57 5.62 -12.02
C ASP A 51 -5.97 5.21 -10.67
N VAL A 52 -6.65 4.33 -9.92
CA VAL A 52 -6.14 3.71 -8.69
C VAL A 52 -4.87 2.90 -8.97
N LEU A 53 -4.82 2.13 -10.06
CA LEU A 53 -3.62 1.38 -10.48
C LEU A 53 -2.45 2.30 -10.87
N VAL A 54 -2.72 3.39 -11.60
CA VAL A 54 -1.69 4.38 -11.94
C VAL A 54 -1.17 5.11 -10.69
N ILE A 55 -2.04 5.36 -9.71
CA ILE A 55 -1.66 5.93 -8.42
C ILE A 55 -0.80 4.93 -7.62
N GLU A 56 -1.14 3.65 -7.66
CA GLU A 56 -0.37 2.56 -7.04
C GLU A 56 1.04 2.45 -7.65
N GLU A 57 1.18 2.54 -8.97
CA GLU A 57 2.49 2.53 -9.62
C GLU A 57 3.35 3.73 -9.19
N LYS A 58 2.75 4.92 -9.10
CA LYS A 58 3.43 6.14 -8.60
C LYS A 58 3.80 6.03 -7.13
N TYR A 59 2.94 5.40 -6.33
CA TYR A 59 3.21 5.11 -4.91
C TYR A 59 4.38 4.13 -4.77
N ASN A 60 4.43 3.06 -5.56
CA ASN A 60 5.51 2.08 -5.53
C ASN A 60 6.86 2.67 -5.96
N LYS A 61 6.87 3.56 -6.97
CA LYS A 61 8.08 4.32 -7.34
C LYS A 61 8.55 5.22 -6.19
N LEU A 62 7.63 5.91 -5.52
CA LEU A 62 7.94 6.74 -4.36
C LEU A 62 8.43 5.92 -3.17
N LEU A 63 7.86 4.74 -2.94
CA LEU A 63 8.29 3.81 -1.90
C LEU A 63 9.74 3.39 -2.12
N LYS A 64 10.10 3.03 -3.35
CA LYS A 64 11.45 2.67 -3.74
C LYS A 64 12.43 3.84 -3.56
N GLU A 65 12.08 5.04 -4.02
CA GLU A 65 12.88 6.26 -3.78
C GLU A 65 13.11 6.54 -2.29
N ILE A 66 12.11 6.28 -1.44
CA ILE A 66 12.21 6.50 0.00
C ILE A 66 13.12 5.44 0.65
N GLN A 67 13.01 4.18 0.25
CA GLN A 67 13.85 3.09 0.73
C GLN A 67 15.31 3.28 0.32
N ASP A 68 15.56 3.57 -0.96
CA ASP A 68 16.91 3.82 -1.49
C ASP A 68 17.60 4.97 -0.74
N VAL A 69 16.87 6.04 -0.41
CA VAL A 69 17.46 7.14 0.37
C VAL A 69 17.62 6.79 1.84
N PHE A 70 16.75 5.97 2.42
CA PHE A 70 16.93 5.52 3.81
C PHE A 70 18.06 4.51 3.99
N ASP A 71 18.41 3.74 2.96
CA ASP A 71 19.47 2.73 3.01
C ASP A 71 20.86 3.35 2.79
N VAL A 72 20.96 4.46 2.06
CA VAL A 72 22.23 5.18 1.84
C VAL A 72 22.67 6.00 3.08
N ILE A 73 21.74 6.30 3.99
CA ILE A 73 22.01 7.18 5.13
C ILE A 73 22.40 6.34 6.36
N ASP A 74 23.68 5.99 6.46
CA ASP A 74 24.32 5.50 7.69
C ASP A 74 24.85 6.69 8.51
N PHE A 75 24.08 7.14 9.51
CA PHE A 75 24.53 8.22 10.41
C PHE A 75 25.56 7.69 11.43
N LYS A 76 26.83 8.08 11.26
CA LYS A 76 27.88 8.00 12.30
C LYS A 76 27.99 9.31 13.10
N SER A 77 26.87 9.84 13.59
CA SER A 77 26.82 11.13 14.31
C SER A 77 26.16 10.99 15.69
N ASP A 78 26.05 12.10 16.43
CA ASP A 78 25.61 12.15 17.83
C ASP A 78 24.21 11.53 18.07
N LYS A 79 24.00 10.96 19.26
CA LYS A 79 22.81 10.14 19.62
C LYS A 79 21.49 10.83 19.33
N ASP A 80 21.41 12.14 19.53
CA ASP A 80 20.19 12.93 19.38
C ASP A 80 19.80 13.11 17.90
N GLU A 81 20.77 13.23 16.99
CA GLU A 81 20.53 13.34 15.54
C GLU A 81 20.03 12.00 14.96
N ILE A 82 20.57 10.88 15.46
CA ILE A 82 20.12 9.53 15.12
C ILE A 82 18.67 9.31 15.57
N MET A 83 18.33 9.71 16.79
CA MET A 83 16.96 9.61 17.29
C MET A 83 15.98 10.46 16.47
N HIS A 84 16.36 11.68 16.11
CA HIS A 84 15.54 12.57 15.29
C HIS A 84 15.30 12.01 13.87
N PHE A 85 16.34 11.45 13.25
CA PHE A 85 16.22 10.77 11.95
C PHE A 85 15.33 9.53 12.01
N ASN A 86 15.49 8.69 13.04
CA ASN A 86 14.64 7.52 13.27
C ASN A 86 13.17 7.89 13.51
N GLY A 87 12.92 9.01 14.21
CA GLY A 87 11.59 9.59 14.35
C GLY A 87 10.99 9.99 13.00
N ILE A 88 11.74 10.69 12.16
CA ILE A 88 11.30 11.07 10.80
C ILE A 88 11.03 9.83 9.93
N LYS A 89 11.89 8.81 9.97
CA LYS A 89 11.72 7.53 9.27
C LYS A 89 10.42 6.85 9.70
N SER A 90 10.14 6.83 11.01
CA SER A 90 8.92 6.24 11.57
C SER A 90 7.66 6.98 11.13
N ILE A 91 7.69 8.32 11.10
CA ILE A 91 6.55 9.15 10.65
C ILE A 91 6.27 8.93 9.15
N LEU A 92 7.32 8.86 8.33
CA LEU A 92 7.18 8.61 6.89
C LEU A 92 6.63 7.20 6.63
N ASN A 93 7.14 6.18 7.32
CA ASN A 93 6.62 4.82 7.23
C ASN A 93 5.16 4.71 7.68
N LEU A 94 4.79 5.37 8.78
CA LEU A 94 3.40 5.39 9.25
C LEU A 94 2.47 6.05 8.20
N ARG A 95 2.91 7.15 7.59
CA ARG A 95 2.14 7.83 6.52
C ARG A 95 2.00 6.95 5.28
N LEU A 96 3.08 6.28 4.88
CA LEU A 96 3.08 5.35 3.75
C LEU A 96 2.10 4.20 3.96
N ASN A 97 2.08 3.62 5.17
CA ASN A 97 1.13 2.55 5.53
C ASN A 97 -0.33 3.03 5.50
N ILE A 98 -0.60 4.26 5.94
CA ILE A 98 -1.95 4.85 5.86
C ILE A 98 -2.37 5.01 4.39
N THR A 99 -1.48 5.49 3.53
CA THR A 99 -1.74 5.62 2.09
C THR A 99 -1.95 4.27 1.41
N ASP A 100 -1.16 3.25 1.76
CA ASP A 100 -1.31 1.87 1.25
C ASP A 100 -2.67 1.26 1.64
N ASN A 101 -3.06 1.40 2.91
CA ASN A 101 -4.37 0.92 3.37
C ASN A 101 -5.53 1.64 2.66
N LYS A 102 -5.39 2.94 2.38
CA LYS A 102 -6.39 3.68 1.58
C LYS A 102 -6.49 3.15 0.15
N ILE A 103 -5.35 2.89 -0.51
CA ILE A 103 -5.32 2.31 -1.87
C ILE A 103 -6.00 0.93 -1.88
N LYS A 104 -5.69 0.06 -0.90
CA LYS A 104 -6.28 -1.27 -0.75
C LYS A 104 -7.79 -1.22 -0.51
N ASN A 105 -8.26 -0.32 0.35
CA ASN A 105 -9.69 -0.16 0.61
C ASN A 105 -10.43 0.33 -0.63
N MET A 106 -9.87 1.30 -1.36
CA MET A 106 -10.46 1.79 -2.62
C MET A 106 -10.49 0.71 -3.71
N LYS A 107 -9.46 -0.14 -3.80
CA LYS A 107 -9.43 -1.30 -4.69
C LYS A 107 -10.59 -2.24 -4.39
N ASN A 108 -10.81 -2.56 -3.10
CA ASN A 108 -11.88 -3.45 -2.66
C ASN A 108 -13.27 -2.85 -2.88
N GLU A 109 -13.47 -1.55 -2.64
CA GLU A 109 -14.73 -0.85 -2.89
C GLU A 109 -15.05 -0.74 -4.40
N SER A 110 -14.05 -0.43 -5.22
CA SER A 110 -14.21 -0.32 -6.68
C SER A 110 -14.59 -1.65 -7.33
N ILE A 111 -14.15 -2.78 -6.74
CA ILE A 111 -14.51 -4.13 -7.16
C ILE A 111 -15.95 -4.45 -6.73
N ARG A 112 -16.35 -4.07 -5.51
CA ARG A 112 -17.69 -4.34 -4.98
C ARG A 112 -18.80 -3.58 -5.72
N ILE A 113 -18.58 -2.31 -6.06
CA ILE A 113 -19.59 -1.45 -6.70
C ILE A 113 -19.95 -1.94 -8.12
N LYS A 114 -19.09 -2.72 -8.79
CA LYS A 114 -19.37 -3.25 -10.14
C LYS A 114 -20.19 -4.55 -10.16
N VAL A 115 -20.47 -5.16 -9.01
CA VAL A 115 -21.15 -6.47 -8.90
C VAL A 115 -22.64 -6.36 -8.61
N GLU A 116 -23.17 -5.16 -8.37
CA GLU A 116 -24.61 -4.95 -8.18
C GLU A 116 -25.33 -4.92 -9.54
N LEU A 117 -25.60 -6.11 -10.08
CA LEU A 117 -26.39 -6.36 -11.29
C LEU A 117 -27.86 -6.63 -10.96
N GLU A 118 -28.53 -5.67 -10.35
CA GLU A 118 -30.00 -5.68 -10.39
C GLU A 118 -30.48 -4.62 -11.38
N PRO A 119 -31.13 -5.01 -12.49
CA PRO A 119 -31.89 -4.04 -13.26
C PRO A 119 -33.00 -3.52 -12.34
N GLU A 120 -33.03 -2.20 -12.10
CA GLU A 120 -34.21 -1.55 -11.53
C GLU A 120 -35.42 -1.93 -12.39
N LEU A 121 -36.25 -2.83 -11.88
CA LEU A 121 -37.58 -3.09 -12.41
C LEU A 121 -38.34 -1.78 -12.29
N ALA A 122 -38.82 -1.27 -13.43
CA ALA A 122 -39.63 -0.07 -13.47
C ALA A 122 -40.85 -0.27 -12.54
N ASN A 123 -41.03 0.64 -11.58
CA ASN A 123 -42.15 0.62 -10.64
C ASN A 123 -43.48 0.47 -11.40
N ASP A 124 -44.25 -0.57 -11.07
CA ASP A 124 -45.56 -0.94 -11.64
C ASP A 124 -46.71 0.04 -11.32
N GLU A 125 -46.42 1.32 -11.05
CA GLU A 125 -47.44 2.33 -10.71
C GLU A 125 -48.11 2.99 -11.93
N ALA A 126 -47.75 2.59 -13.15
CA ALA A 126 -48.25 3.20 -14.39
C ALA A 126 -49.59 2.61 -14.90
N ASP A 127 -50.13 1.56 -14.27
CA ASP A 127 -51.29 0.82 -14.80
C ASP A 127 -52.67 1.44 -14.48
N SER A 128 -52.74 2.48 -13.65
CA SER A 128 -54.02 3.03 -13.17
C SER A 128 -54.65 4.12 -14.07
N ARG A 129 -53.98 4.54 -15.15
CA ARG A 129 -54.45 5.66 -16.00
C ARG A 129 -55.07 5.27 -17.35
N PHE A 130 -55.05 3.99 -17.72
CA PHE A 130 -55.52 3.54 -19.05
C PHE A 130 -57.02 3.23 -19.16
N ASN A 131 -57.78 3.28 -18.06
CA ASN A 131 -59.18 2.85 -18.04
C ASN A 131 -60.22 3.90 -18.48
N ASN A 132 -59.82 5.03 -19.04
CA ASN A 132 -60.77 5.99 -19.60
C ASN A 132 -60.19 6.57 -20.89
N ASN A 133 -60.61 6.03 -22.03
CA ASN A 133 -61.07 6.78 -23.21
C ASN A 133 -61.37 5.81 -24.36
N ASN A 134 -62.43 6.11 -25.11
CA ASN A 134 -62.85 5.36 -26.29
C ASN A 134 -61.74 5.37 -27.36
N PHE A 135 -60.93 4.32 -27.42
CA PHE A 135 -59.97 4.11 -28.50
C PHE A 135 -60.69 3.49 -29.71
N THR A 136 -60.60 4.12 -30.87
CA THR A 136 -60.98 3.52 -32.15
C THR A 136 -59.98 2.44 -32.54
N ASP A 137 -60.41 1.39 -33.24
CA ASP A 137 -59.56 0.26 -33.68
C ASP A 137 -58.29 0.70 -34.41
N SER A 138 -58.33 1.82 -35.15
CA SER A 138 -57.15 2.37 -35.82
C SER A 138 -56.11 2.93 -34.84
N THR A 139 -56.58 3.52 -33.73
CA THR A 139 -55.70 4.10 -32.70
C THR A 139 -55.04 2.99 -31.89
N ILE A 140 -55.78 1.90 -31.61
CA ILE A 140 -55.22 0.71 -30.95
C ILE A 140 -54.13 0.08 -31.84
N GLN A 141 -54.37 -0.12 -33.13
CA GLN A 141 -53.36 -0.65 -34.04
C GLN A 141 -52.14 0.26 -34.18
N MET A 142 -52.33 1.58 -34.18
CA MET A 142 -51.22 2.53 -34.26
C MET A 142 -50.37 2.49 -32.99
N MET A 143 -51.01 2.36 -31.82
CA MET A 143 -50.34 2.18 -30.53
C MET A 143 -49.61 0.85 -30.44
N GLU A 144 -50.21 -0.26 -30.87
CA GLU A 144 -49.55 -1.58 -30.91
C GLU A 144 -48.27 -1.53 -31.77
N LYS A 145 -48.34 -0.92 -32.95
CA LYS A 145 -47.20 -0.78 -33.85
C LYS A 145 -46.11 0.14 -33.28
N GLU A 146 -46.50 1.19 -32.57
CA GLU A 146 -45.55 2.08 -31.90
C GLU A 146 -44.90 1.39 -30.70
N ASN A 147 -45.66 0.59 -29.96
CA ASN A 147 -45.18 -0.19 -28.83
C ASN A 147 -44.19 -1.27 -29.27
N GLU A 148 -44.50 -2.02 -30.34
CA GLU A 148 -43.59 -2.99 -30.95
C GLU A 148 -42.27 -2.32 -31.39
N LYS A 149 -42.36 -1.13 -31.99
CA LYS A 149 -41.18 -0.35 -32.41
C LYS A 149 -40.38 0.22 -31.23
N LEU A 150 -41.02 0.53 -30.11
CA LEU A 150 -40.37 0.98 -28.88
C LEU A 150 -39.68 -0.18 -28.18
N VAL A 151 -40.37 -1.31 -28.03
CA VAL A 151 -39.82 -2.56 -27.45
C VAL A 151 -38.59 -2.98 -28.23
N ASN A 152 -38.66 -3.07 -29.56
CA ASN A 152 -37.51 -3.47 -30.37
C ASN A 152 -36.31 -2.51 -30.21
N ARG A 153 -36.55 -1.19 -30.23
CA ARG A 153 -35.48 -0.20 -30.03
C ARG A 153 -34.88 -0.22 -28.62
N PHE A 154 -35.70 -0.41 -27.58
CA PHE A 154 -35.23 -0.53 -26.21
C PHE A 154 -34.43 -1.81 -26.00
N THR A 155 -34.89 -2.91 -26.60
CA THR A 155 -34.22 -4.22 -26.49
C THR A 155 -32.86 -4.17 -27.16
N ASP A 156 -32.77 -3.64 -28.40
CA ASP A 156 -31.51 -3.53 -29.13
C ASP A 156 -30.51 -2.58 -28.46
N TYR A 157 -30.98 -1.42 -27.97
CA TYR A 157 -30.11 -0.44 -27.32
C TYR A 157 -29.57 -0.96 -25.97
N ASN A 158 -30.43 -1.58 -25.15
CA ASN A 158 -30.01 -2.15 -23.87
C ASN A 158 -29.10 -3.36 -24.07
N LEU A 159 -29.37 -4.19 -25.09
CA LEU A 159 -28.54 -5.35 -25.41
C LEU A 159 -27.15 -4.92 -25.91
N GLN A 160 -27.04 -3.90 -26.77
CA GLN A 160 -25.74 -3.33 -27.14
C GLN A 160 -25.00 -2.73 -25.95
N LYS A 161 -25.70 -2.01 -25.06
CA LYS A 161 -25.09 -1.45 -23.85
C LYS A 161 -24.61 -2.55 -22.89
N ALA A 162 -25.38 -3.62 -22.73
CA ALA A 162 -25.00 -4.79 -21.95
C ALA A 162 -23.79 -5.49 -22.55
N GLN A 163 -23.76 -5.69 -23.88
CA GLN A 163 -22.62 -6.28 -24.58
C GLN A 163 -21.34 -5.45 -24.41
N ARG A 164 -21.41 -4.12 -24.53
CA ARG A 164 -20.26 -3.24 -24.30
C ARG A 164 -19.73 -3.35 -22.86
N LYS A 165 -20.64 -3.32 -21.87
CA LYS A 165 -20.26 -3.52 -20.47
C LYS A 165 -19.63 -4.89 -20.22
N LEU A 166 -20.15 -5.95 -20.84
CA LEU A 166 -19.58 -7.29 -20.73
C LEU A 166 -18.18 -7.37 -21.33
N MET A 167 -17.95 -6.74 -22.49
CA MET A 167 -16.60 -6.65 -23.08
C MET A 167 -15.63 -5.87 -22.19
N GLU A 168 -16.07 -4.77 -21.59
CA GLU A 168 -15.26 -4.01 -20.62
C GLU A 168 -14.94 -4.83 -19.37
N ILE A 169 -15.92 -5.58 -18.84
CA ILE A 169 -15.71 -6.48 -17.70
C ILE A 169 -14.69 -7.55 -18.05
N GLN A 170 -14.81 -8.18 -19.22
CA GLN A 170 -13.89 -9.21 -19.67
C GLN A 170 -12.47 -8.66 -19.81
N SER A 171 -12.31 -7.48 -20.41
CA SER A 171 -10.99 -6.81 -20.48
C SER A 171 -10.39 -6.53 -19.11
N ILE A 172 -11.21 -6.12 -18.13
CA ILE A 172 -10.73 -5.90 -16.76
C ILE A 172 -10.34 -7.23 -16.09
N GLN A 173 -11.12 -8.30 -16.31
CA GLN A 173 -10.82 -9.63 -15.76
C GLN A 173 -9.50 -10.18 -16.31
N ASP A 174 -9.25 -10.02 -17.62
CA ASP A 174 -8.00 -10.42 -18.25
C ASP A 174 -6.80 -9.68 -17.65
N LEU A 175 -6.95 -8.37 -17.43
CA LEU A 175 -5.91 -7.56 -16.79
C LEU A 175 -5.66 -7.97 -15.33
N ILE A 176 -6.72 -8.27 -14.58
CA ILE A 176 -6.60 -8.81 -13.21
C ILE A 176 -5.84 -10.15 -13.23
N GLY A 177 -6.13 -11.04 -14.18
CA GLY A 177 -5.43 -12.31 -14.34
C GLY A 177 -3.93 -12.10 -14.52
N ILE A 178 -3.52 -11.25 -15.48
CA ILE A 178 -2.11 -10.92 -15.72
C ILE A 178 -1.43 -10.39 -14.45
N HIS A 179 -2.13 -9.54 -13.68
CA HIS A 179 -1.59 -8.98 -12.45
C HIS A 179 -1.49 -9.99 -11.30
N ILE A 180 -2.36 -11.00 -11.24
CA ILE A 180 -2.27 -12.09 -10.26
C ILE A 180 -1.07 -12.96 -10.59
N ASP A 181 -0.91 -13.36 -11.85
CA ASP A 181 0.21 -14.19 -12.30
C ASP A 181 1.56 -13.49 -12.01
N ALA A 182 1.66 -12.19 -12.31
CA ALA A 182 2.85 -11.40 -12.01
C ALA A 182 3.11 -11.20 -10.50
N GLN A 183 2.08 -11.27 -9.65
CA GLN A 183 2.24 -11.22 -8.20
C GLN A 183 2.71 -12.56 -7.64
N ASP A 184 2.22 -13.67 -8.16
CA ASP A 184 2.66 -15.02 -7.76
C ASP A 184 4.16 -15.20 -8.01
N GLU A 185 4.66 -14.78 -9.19
CA GLU A 185 6.10 -14.81 -9.49
C GLU A 185 6.92 -13.96 -8.49
N ARG A 186 6.40 -12.80 -8.06
CA ARG A 186 7.07 -11.97 -7.05
C ARG A 186 7.07 -12.62 -5.68
N ILE A 187 5.99 -13.28 -5.29
CA ILE A 187 5.88 -13.98 -4.00
C ILE A 187 6.89 -15.13 -3.95
N ASP A 188 7.07 -15.86 -5.04
CA ASP A 188 8.05 -16.95 -5.12
C ASP A 188 9.48 -16.43 -4.93
N ASN A 189 9.83 -15.31 -5.58
CA ASN A 189 11.12 -14.66 -5.41
C ASN A 189 11.34 -14.19 -3.97
N ILE A 190 10.36 -13.52 -3.35
CA ILE A 190 10.44 -13.10 -1.94
C ILE A 190 10.60 -14.32 -1.02
N THR A 191 9.90 -15.41 -1.30
CA THR A 191 9.99 -16.64 -0.51
C THR A 191 11.39 -17.24 -0.60
N PHE A 192 11.98 -17.25 -1.80
CA PHE A 192 13.36 -17.66 -2.01
C PHE A 192 14.34 -16.78 -1.20
N ASP A 193 14.22 -15.46 -1.31
CA ASP A 193 15.07 -14.50 -0.58
C ASP A 193 14.98 -14.66 0.94
N ILE A 194 13.78 -14.94 1.47
CA ILE A 194 13.57 -15.21 2.90
C ILE A 194 14.25 -16.52 3.31
N GLN A 195 14.16 -17.57 2.48
CA GLN A 195 14.83 -18.82 2.76
C GLN A 195 16.36 -18.66 2.76
N GLU A 196 16.91 -17.88 1.82
CA GLU A 196 18.33 -17.57 1.77
C GLU A 196 18.76 -16.71 2.97
N SER A 197 18.02 -15.66 3.29
CA SER A 197 18.27 -14.82 4.47
C SER A 197 18.23 -15.64 5.76
N LYS A 198 17.28 -16.57 5.89
CA LYS A 198 17.21 -17.50 7.02
C LYS A 198 18.44 -18.40 7.08
N LYS A 199 18.88 -18.98 5.96
CA LYS A 199 20.13 -19.77 5.89
C LYS A 199 21.33 -18.93 6.30
N ASN A 200 21.42 -17.69 5.84
CA ASN A 200 22.50 -16.76 6.15
C ASN A 200 22.51 -16.41 7.65
N ILE A 201 21.35 -16.10 8.26
CA ILE A 201 21.25 -15.82 9.70
C ILE A 201 21.62 -17.03 10.54
N VAL A 202 21.13 -18.23 10.20
CA VAL A 202 21.48 -19.46 10.92
C VAL A 202 22.98 -19.74 10.82
N SER A 203 23.56 -19.55 9.63
CA SER A 203 24.99 -19.73 9.40
C SER A 203 25.80 -18.70 10.17
N ALA A 204 25.42 -17.42 10.13
CA ALA A 204 26.05 -16.34 10.88
C ALA A 204 25.99 -16.58 12.39
N SER A 205 24.85 -17.02 12.92
CA SER A 205 24.70 -17.40 14.33
C SER A 205 25.64 -18.54 14.72
N LYS A 206 25.78 -19.55 13.87
CA LYS A 206 26.76 -20.64 14.06
C LYS A 206 28.19 -20.11 14.06
N TYR A 207 28.55 -19.26 13.10
CA TYR A 207 29.88 -18.63 13.05
C TYR A 207 30.14 -17.76 14.28
N MET A 208 29.17 -16.99 14.77
CA MET A 208 29.32 -16.19 15.99
C MET A 208 29.51 -17.06 17.23
N LYS A 209 28.81 -18.20 17.31
CA LYS A 209 28.98 -19.17 18.39
C LYS A 209 30.36 -19.83 18.33
N ASP A 210 30.80 -20.24 17.15
CA ASP A 210 32.12 -20.86 16.94
C ASP A 210 33.27 -19.86 17.12
N ALA A 211 33.06 -18.60 16.74
CA ALA A 211 33.97 -17.47 16.97
C ALA A 211 33.98 -16.99 18.44
N GLY A 212 33.15 -17.57 19.30
CA GLY A 212 33.04 -17.29 20.73
C GLY A 212 34.29 -17.73 21.51
N GLY A 213 35.44 -17.12 21.23
CA GLY A 213 36.60 -16.94 22.09
C GLY A 213 37.33 -18.17 22.63
N SER A 214 36.79 -19.38 22.52
CA SER A 214 37.36 -20.57 23.17
C SER A 214 38.71 -20.95 22.56
N VAL A 215 38.80 -20.95 21.22
CA VAL A 215 40.03 -21.27 20.51
C VAL A 215 41.09 -20.18 20.72
N PHE A 216 40.71 -18.90 20.60
CA PHE A 216 41.62 -17.78 20.79
C PHE A 216 42.11 -17.68 22.24
N ARG A 217 41.23 -17.90 23.23
CA ARG A 217 41.60 -17.89 24.65
C ARG A 217 42.55 -19.03 24.99
N ARG A 218 42.32 -20.24 24.46
CA ARG A 218 43.24 -21.39 24.63
C ARG A 218 44.60 -21.12 23.98
N PHE A 219 44.62 -20.53 22.78
CA PHE A 219 45.85 -20.14 22.10
C PHE A 219 46.64 -19.08 22.89
N LEU A 220 45.97 -18.03 23.36
CA LEU A 220 46.59 -16.96 24.16
C LEU A 220 47.22 -17.50 25.45
N PHE A 221 46.53 -18.40 26.15
CA PHE A 221 47.05 -19.02 27.36
C PHE A 221 48.33 -19.84 27.08
N LEU A 222 48.32 -20.62 26.00
CA LEU A 222 49.46 -21.45 25.61
C LEU A 222 50.66 -20.60 25.17
N PHE A 223 50.39 -19.49 24.49
CA PHE A 223 51.40 -18.49 24.12
C PHE A 223 52.04 -17.85 25.36
N LEU A 224 51.23 -17.38 26.32
CA LEU A 224 51.72 -16.79 27.56
C LEU A 224 52.53 -17.78 28.41
N LEU A 225 52.10 -19.05 28.45
CA LEU A 225 52.82 -20.12 29.13
C LEU A 225 54.20 -20.34 28.50
N CYS A 226 54.28 -20.37 27.16
CA CYS A 226 55.56 -20.49 26.45
C CYS A 226 56.48 -19.29 26.73
N LEU A 227 55.94 -18.06 26.69
CA LEU A 227 56.69 -16.84 26.98
C LEU A 227 57.24 -16.84 28.42
N SER A 228 56.47 -17.35 29.39
CA SER A 228 56.90 -17.49 30.77
C SER A 228 58.10 -18.44 30.91
N PHE A 229 58.09 -19.57 30.20
CA PHE A 229 59.24 -20.47 30.16
C PHE A 229 60.47 -19.84 29.51
N VAL A 230 60.29 -19.12 28.39
CA VAL A 230 61.41 -18.40 27.73
C VAL A 230 62.02 -17.36 28.67
N LEU A 231 61.20 -16.59 29.39
CA LEU A 231 61.67 -15.61 30.38
C LEU A 231 62.41 -16.27 31.54
N LEU A 232 61.95 -17.44 32.00
CA LEU A 232 62.62 -18.20 33.06
C LEU A 232 63.99 -18.72 32.59
N PHE A 233 64.08 -19.25 31.37
CA PHE A 233 65.35 -19.65 30.76
C PHE A 233 66.30 -18.48 30.56
N LEU A 234 65.78 -17.32 30.10
CA LEU A 234 66.59 -16.11 29.93
C LEU A 234 67.15 -15.63 31.27
N ASN A 235 66.33 -15.62 32.33
CA ASN A 235 66.78 -15.26 33.67
C ASN A 235 67.81 -16.24 34.22
N PHE A 236 67.63 -17.55 33.98
CA PHE A 236 68.60 -18.56 34.39
C PHE A 236 69.94 -18.43 33.65
N TYR A 237 69.94 -18.07 32.37
CA TYR A 237 71.16 -17.91 31.58
C TYR A 237 71.87 -16.57 31.85
N ASN A 238 71.12 -15.55 32.30
CA ASN A 238 71.66 -14.23 32.64
C ASN A 238 72.15 -14.13 34.10
N ARG A 239 72.19 -15.26 34.81
CA ARG A 239 72.70 -15.41 36.17
C ARG A 239 73.93 -16.31 36.17
#